data_AF-A0A2D4RYR7-F1
#
_entry.id   AF-A0A2D4RYR7-F1
#
_cell.length_a   1.000
_cell.length_b   1.000
_cell.length_c   1.000
_cell.angle_alpha   90.00
_cell.angle_beta   90.00
_cell.angle_gamma   90.00
#
_symmetry.space_group_name_H-M   'P 1'
#
loop_
_entity.id
_entity.type
_entity.pdbx_description
1 polymer ?
#
loop_
_entity_poly.entity_id
_entity_poly.type
_entity_poly.pdbx_seq_one_letter_code
_entity_poly.pdbx_strand_id
1 'polypeptide(L)'
;MAKKKVRKAGMVKRQQAKKHTKEEQRRKFASRRMISNPQAATQKRLEELLSTLPFLAFSERFEDLKFDIQTVKDYIEAKTPEPLLLMKLLTEEFLEGFRARFDEFERETTPQSPDNLLAKATIHQLDNSNDIPHLSNPMIVAVYLKTRAEVLGEEALTRETIHDALNDYEVRNSELIELISESPSELIYGPEAKIPGSAASGIEEEATTDSESEEVIRVPPISEEVLASFRESLNWSEEDLSRLDEDLEVFLDDFQPPVYQEWTPDLIDEFINKWFVREANPLEEDLASMRKNMLYFLRYLREKSLLPSCFGDTRPASLEGAT
;
A
#
# COMPACT_ATOMS: atom_id res chain seq x y z
N MET A 1 6.33 52.03 45.55
CA MET A 1 7.04 51.01 44.75
C MET A 1 6.25 49.70 44.79
N ALA A 2 5.57 49.32 43.70
CA ALA A 2 4.76 48.11 43.65
C ALA A 2 5.57 46.94 43.06
N LYS A 3 5.74 45.86 43.84
CA LYS A 3 6.43 44.63 43.43
C LYS A 3 5.57 43.84 42.42
N LYS A 4 6.09 43.70 41.19
CA LYS A 4 5.48 42.96 40.07
C LYS A 4 5.53 41.45 40.36
N LYS A 5 4.37 40.78 40.40
CA LYS A 5 4.25 39.33 40.72
C LYS A 5 4.67 38.45 39.53
N VAL A 6 5.60 37.53 39.78
CA VAL A 6 6.08 36.47 38.87
C VAL A 6 5.00 35.38 38.77
N ARG A 7 4.15 35.40 37.73
CA ARG A 7 3.07 34.41 37.51
C ARG A 7 3.25 33.49 36.30
N LYS A 8 4.30 33.67 35.48
CA LYS A 8 4.46 32.96 34.19
C LYS A 8 5.20 31.61 34.27
N ALA A 9 5.99 31.34 35.32
CA ALA A 9 6.84 30.13 35.36
C ALA A 9 6.10 28.83 35.79
N GLY A 10 5.07 28.93 36.65
CA GLY A 10 4.34 27.75 37.13
C GLY A 10 3.40 27.12 36.09
N MET A 11 2.90 27.94 35.15
CA MET A 11 1.96 27.52 34.11
C MET A 11 2.67 26.72 33.01
N VAL A 12 3.87 27.13 32.62
CA VAL A 12 4.72 26.42 31.63
C VAL A 12 5.14 25.05 32.16
N LYS A 13 5.53 24.96 33.44
CA LYS A 13 5.81 23.66 34.10
C LYS A 13 4.59 22.74 34.18
N ARG A 14 3.38 23.28 34.39
CA ARG A 14 2.14 22.50 34.35
C ARG A 14 1.79 22.02 32.94
N GLN A 15 2.06 22.81 31.90
CA GLN A 15 1.86 22.40 30.51
C GLN A 15 2.84 21.29 30.09
N GLN A 16 4.11 21.40 30.44
CA GLN A 16 5.11 20.37 30.12
C GLN A 16 4.83 19.06 30.86
N ALA A 17 4.43 19.12 32.14
CA ALA A 17 4.02 17.94 32.89
C ALA A 17 2.76 17.28 32.28
N LYS A 18 1.77 18.08 31.87
CA LYS A 18 0.58 17.55 31.17
C LYS A 18 0.92 16.93 29.81
N LYS A 19 1.84 17.51 29.04
CA LYS A 19 2.32 16.92 27.76
C LYS A 19 3.01 15.58 27.99
N HIS A 20 3.90 15.49 28.98
CA HIS A 20 4.60 14.23 29.31
C HIS A 20 3.65 13.13 29.83
N THR A 21 2.66 13.49 30.66
CA THR A 21 1.63 12.54 31.11
C THR A 21 0.72 12.11 29.95
N LYS A 22 0.44 12.99 28.97
CA LYS A 22 -0.33 12.68 27.75
C LYS A 22 0.47 11.76 26.82
N GLU A 23 1.79 11.94 26.69
CA GLU A 23 2.66 11.03 25.92
C GLU A 23 2.78 9.64 26.57
N GLU A 24 2.89 9.57 27.90
CA GLU A 24 2.89 8.28 28.62
C GLU A 24 1.53 7.57 28.53
N GLN A 25 0.42 8.33 28.55
CA GLN A 25 -0.91 7.78 28.32
C GLN A 25 -1.08 7.35 26.85
N ARG A 26 -0.62 8.13 25.87
CA ARG A 26 -0.60 7.75 24.44
C ARG A 26 0.24 6.49 24.21
N ARG A 27 1.41 6.34 24.85
CA ARG A 27 2.21 5.11 24.82
C ARG A 27 1.48 3.92 25.47
N LYS A 28 0.75 4.13 26.57
CA LYS A 28 -0.06 3.08 27.23
C LYS A 28 -1.33 2.71 26.46
N PHE A 29 -1.92 3.65 25.73
CA PHE A 29 -3.07 3.42 24.87
C PHE A 29 -2.65 2.78 23.54
N ALA A 30 -1.52 3.18 22.96
CA ALA A 30 -0.91 2.53 21.79
C ALA A 30 -0.49 1.08 22.11
N SER A 31 0.12 0.84 23.28
CA SER A 31 0.45 -0.51 23.72
C SER A 31 -0.79 -1.34 24.08
N ARG A 32 -1.89 -0.72 24.52
CA ARG A 32 -3.19 -1.41 24.68
C ARG A 32 -3.89 -1.70 23.35
N ARG A 33 -3.81 -0.82 22.34
CA ARG A 33 -4.29 -1.09 20.96
C ARG A 33 -3.53 -2.26 20.32
N MET A 34 -2.24 -2.42 20.62
CA MET A 34 -1.46 -3.59 20.17
C MET A 34 -1.84 -4.92 20.84
N ILE A 35 -2.57 -4.91 21.96
CA ILE A 35 -2.93 -6.14 22.69
C ILE A 35 -4.28 -6.71 22.25
N SER A 36 -5.09 -5.99 21.46
CA SER A 36 -6.35 -6.54 20.94
C SER A 36 -6.93 -5.78 19.73
N ASN A 37 -6.15 -5.52 18.68
CA ASN A 37 -6.76 -5.25 17.38
C ASN A 37 -6.97 -6.60 16.65
N PRO A 38 -8.20 -7.13 16.57
CA PRO A 38 -8.47 -8.36 15.83
C PRO A 38 -8.03 -8.25 14.37
N GLN A 39 -8.02 -7.04 13.79
CA GLN A 39 -7.61 -6.79 12.41
C GLN A 39 -6.09 -6.89 12.20
N ALA A 40 -5.30 -6.36 13.14
CA ALA A 40 -3.84 -6.55 13.14
C ALA A 40 -3.45 -8.00 13.44
N ALA A 41 -4.22 -8.69 14.29
CA ALA A 41 -4.06 -10.12 14.51
C ALA A 41 -4.41 -10.93 13.23
N THR A 42 -5.43 -10.52 12.47
CA THR A 42 -5.74 -11.14 11.17
C THR A 42 -4.73 -10.80 10.08
N GLN A 43 -4.19 -9.58 10.04
CA GLN A 43 -3.13 -9.19 9.11
C GLN A 43 -1.85 -9.97 9.39
N LYS A 44 -1.39 -10.02 10.64
CA LYS A 44 -0.26 -10.86 11.04
C LYS A 44 -0.49 -12.33 10.72
N ARG A 45 -1.69 -12.84 10.97
CA ARG A 45 -2.04 -14.22 10.63
C ARG A 45 -2.05 -14.45 9.11
N LEU A 46 -2.43 -13.46 8.32
CA LEU A 46 -2.38 -13.51 6.86
C LEU A 46 -0.94 -13.43 6.35
N GLU A 47 -0.11 -12.55 6.89
CA GLU A 47 1.32 -12.46 6.59
C GLU A 47 2.04 -13.76 6.95
N GLU A 48 1.79 -14.30 8.15
CA GLU A 48 2.28 -15.61 8.59
C GLU A 48 1.78 -16.73 7.67
N LEU A 49 0.58 -16.61 7.11
CA LEU A 49 0.08 -17.60 6.16
C LEU A 49 0.80 -17.46 4.82
N LEU A 50 0.86 -16.26 4.24
CA LEU A 50 1.50 -16.00 2.96
C LEU A 50 3.00 -16.33 2.98
N SER A 51 3.66 -16.19 4.13
CA SER A 51 5.05 -16.63 4.28
C SER A 51 5.20 -18.15 4.16
N THR A 52 4.13 -18.93 4.35
CA THR A 52 4.15 -20.38 4.10
C THR A 52 3.93 -20.77 2.64
N LEU A 53 3.55 -19.84 1.76
CA LEU A 53 3.27 -20.11 0.35
C LEU A 53 4.43 -20.82 -0.38
N PRO A 54 5.72 -20.41 -0.21
CA PRO A 54 6.86 -21.10 -0.82
C PRO A 54 6.98 -22.56 -0.44
N PHE A 55 6.51 -22.95 0.75
CA PHE A 55 6.61 -24.34 1.19
C PHE A 55 5.76 -25.28 0.36
N LEU A 56 4.74 -24.77 -0.34
CA LEU A 56 3.92 -25.56 -1.25
C LEU A 56 4.76 -26.16 -2.38
N ALA A 57 5.87 -25.54 -2.78
CA ALA A 57 6.81 -26.06 -3.80
C ALA A 57 7.47 -27.40 -3.39
N PHE A 58 7.44 -27.73 -2.10
CA PHE A 58 7.96 -29.00 -1.55
C PHE A 58 6.87 -30.01 -1.23
N SER A 59 5.60 -29.66 -1.43
CA SER A 59 4.50 -30.59 -1.24
C SER A 59 4.37 -31.53 -2.44
N GLU A 60 3.92 -32.76 -2.21
CA GLU A 60 3.68 -33.77 -3.26
C GLU A 60 2.76 -33.26 -4.37
N ARG A 61 1.84 -32.33 -4.03
CA ARG A 61 0.87 -31.74 -4.97
C ARG A 61 1.52 -30.88 -6.06
N PHE A 62 2.63 -30.21 -5.75
CA PHE A 62 3.32 -29.30 -6.66
C PHE A 62 4.73 -29.79 -7.00
N GLU A 63 5.02 -31.08 -6.78
CA GLU A 63 6.35 -31.63 -7.04
C GLU A 63 6.70 -31.65 -8.53
N ASP A 64 5.69 -31.86 -9.36
CA ASP A 64 5.76 -31.88 -10.82
C ASP A 64 5.83 -30.49 -11.45
N LEU A 65 5.48 -29.45 -10.69
CA LEU A 65 5.60 -28.07 -11.11
C LEU A 65 7.08 -27.67 -11.13
N LYS A 66 7.68 -27.67 -12.32
CA LYS A 66 9.07 -27.31 -12.57
C LYS A 66 9.18 -26.54 -13.89
N PHE A 67 10.22 -25.72 -14.01
CA PHE A 67 10.58 -25.13 -15.29
C PHE A 67 11.33 -26.15 -16.16
N ASP A 68 11.36 -25.92 -17.47
CA ASP A 68 12.13 -26.78 -18.37
C ASP A 68 13.63 -26.70 -18.05
N ILE A 69 14.19 -27.84 -17.62
CA ILE A 69 15.57 -27.98 -17.15
C ILE A 69 16.56 -27.55 -18.24
N GLN A 70 16.29 -27.91 -19.49
CA GLN A 70 17.18 -27.57 -20.61
C GLN A 70 17.18 -26.07 -20.86
N THR A 71 16.00 -25.44 -20.92
CA THR A 71 15.86 -23.99 -21.09
C THR A 71 16.53 -23.21 -19.96
N VAL A 72 16.36 -23.64 -18.71
CA VAL A 72 17.02 -23.02 -17.54
C VAL A 72 18.54 -23.11 -17.69
N LYS A 73 19.05 -24.28 -18.08
CA LYS A 73 20.48 -24.50 -18.27
C LYS A 73 21.06 -23.61 -19.37
N ASP A 74 20.37 -23.51 -20.51
CA ASP A 74 20.80 -22.68 -21.64
C ASP A 74 20.91 -21.20 -21.25
N TYR A 75 19.96 -20.67 -20.47
CA TYR A 75 20.01 -19.29 -19.99
C TYR A 75 21.10 -19.04 -18.93
N ILE A 76 21.39 -20.02 -18.07
CA ILE A 76 22.50 -19.98 -17.12
C ILE A 76 23.83 -19.94 -17.87
N GLU A 77 24.01 -20.80 -18.87
CA GLU A 77 25.22 -20.82 -19.72
C GLU A 77 25.40 -19.52 -20.49
N ALA A 78 24.30 -18.90 -20.94
CA ALA A 78 24.28 -17.58 -21.56
C ALA A 78 24.56 -16.41 -20.59
N LYS A 79 24.76 -16.67 -19.28
CA LYS A 79 24.99 -15.67 -18.23
C LYS A 79 23.90 -14.61 -18.16
N THR A 80 22.65 -15.01 -18.40
CA THR A 80 21.50 -14.11 -18.25
C THR A 80 21.33 -13.76 -16.77
N PRO A 81 21.11 -12.48 -16.39
CA PRO A 81 20.75 -12.12 -15.03
C PRO A 81 19.54 -12.93 -14.55
N GLU A 82 19.61 -13.42 -13.33
CA GLU A 82 18.66 -14.42 -12.81
C GLU A 82 17.19 -13.94 -12.83
N PRO A 83 16.84 -12.70 -12.46
CA PRO A 83 15.44 -12.27 -12.53
C PRO A 83 14.95 -12.13 -13.97
N LEU A 84 15.81 -11.72 -14.92
CA LEU A 84 15.47 -11.70 -16.36
C LEU A 84 15.28 -13.12 -16.91
N LEU A 85 16.08 -14.07 -16.42
CA LEU A 85 15.93 -15.47 -16.75
C LEU A 85 14.55 -15.97 -16.30
N LEU A 86 14.15 -15.70 -15.05
CA LEU A 86 12.82 -16.07 -14.56
C LEU A 86 11.71 -15.42 -15.40
N MET A 87 11.81 -14.13 -15.73
CA MET A 87 10.84 -13.48 -16.62
C MET A 87 10.67 -14.19 -17.95
N LYS A 88 11.76 -14.66 -18.56
CA LYS A 88 11.71 -15.38 -19.84
C LYS A 88 11.11 -16.79 -19.72
N LEU A 89 11.22 -17.41 -18.55
CA LEU A 89 10.64 -18.72 -18.27
C LEU A 89 9.13 -18.67 -17.97
N LEU A 90 8.60 -17.50 -17.61
CA LEU A 90 7.17 -17.28 -17.36
C LEU A 90 6.39 -17.18 -18.67
N THR A 91 6.40 -18.26 -19.45
CA THR A 91 5.60 -18.38 -20.66
C THR A 91 4.11 -18.45 -20.33
N GLU A 92 3.25 -18.08 -21.28
CA GLU A 92 1.80 -18.21 -21.13
C GLU A 92 1.40 -19.66 -20.80
N GLU A 93 2.03 -20.65 -21.43
CA GLU A 93 1.80 -22.08 -21.15
C GLU A 93 2.12 -22.44 -19.69
N PHE A 94 3.25 -21.96 -19.16
CA PHE A 94 3.60 -22.18 -17.77
C PHE A 94 2.60 -21.50 -16.83
N LEU A 95 2.23 -20.25 -17.08
CA LEU A 95 1.32 -19.47 -16.24
C LEU A 95 -0.10 -20.06 -16.25
N GLU A 96 -0.60 -20.53 -17.40
CA GLU A 96 -1.88 -21.22 -17.50
C GLU A 96 -1.86 -22.55 -16.74
N GLY A 97 -0.79 -23.35 -16.90
CA GLY A 97 -0.62 -24.59 -16.15
C GLY A 97 -0.52 -24.36 -14.64
N PHE A 98 0.24 -23.34 -14.24
CA PHE A 98 0.38 -22.91 -12.84
C PHE A 98 -0.98 -22.49 -12.26
N ARG A 99 -1.72 -21.64 -12.97
CA ARG A 99 -3.07 -21.20 -12.57
C ARG A 99 -4.02 -22.38 -12.40
N ALA A 100 -4.07 -23.29 -13.39
CA ALA A 100 -4.96 -24.44 -13.37
C ALA A 100 -4.74 -25.34 -12.14
N ARG A 101 -3.48 -25.48 -11.69
CA ARG A 101 -3.15 -26.22 -10.46
C ARG A 101 -3.66 -25.53 -9.21
N PHE A 102 -3.57 -24.22 -9.16
CA PHE A 102 -4.11 -23.45 -8.03
C PHE A 102 -5.64 -23.41 -8.03
N ASP A 103 -6.30 -23.40 -9.19
CA ASP A 103 -7.75 -23.56 -9.30
C ASP A 103 -8.22 -24.93 -8.80
N GLU A 104 -7.51 -26.01 -9.15
CA GLU A 104 -7.78 -27.36 -8.63
C GLU A 104 -7.56 -27.41 -7.10
N PHE A 105 -6.45 -26.84 -6.62
CA PHE A 105 -6.14 -26.75 -5.20
C PHE A 105 -7.20 -25.96 -4.41
N GLU A 106 -7.74 -24.87 -4.95
CA GLU A 106 -8.84 -24.13 -4.35
C GLU A 106 -10.12 -25.00 -4.25
N ARG A 107 -10.46 -25.74 -5.31
CA ARG A 107 -11.67 -26.59 -5.34
C ARG A 107 -11.61 -27.77 -4.37
N GLU A 108 -10.43 -28.33 -4.17
CA GLU A 108 -10.21 -29.48 -3.28
C GLU A 108 -10.16 -29.09 -1.79
N THR A 109 -9.94 -27.82 -1.48
CA THR A 109 -9.73 -27.33 -0.12
C THR A 109 -11.00 -26.72 0.47
N THR A 110 -11.14 -26.78 1.80
CA THR A 110 -12.31 -26.18 2.45
C THR A 110 -12.18 -24.65 2.46
N PRO A 111 -13.25 -23.87 2.24
CA PRO A 111 -13.15 -22.41 2.06
C PRO A 111 -12.50 -21.61 3.21
N GLN A 112 -12.39 -22.19 4.40
CA GLN A 112 -11.76 -21.57 5.58
C GLN A 112 -10.38 -22.16 5.91
N SER A 113 -9.87 -23.10 5.10
CA SER A 113 -8.55 -23.68 5.35
C SER A 113 -7.44 -22.69 4.97
N PRO A 114 -6.28 -22.76 5.66
CA PRO A 114 -5.04 -22.10 5.25
C PRO A 114 -4.74 -22.30 3.76
N ASP A 115 -4.87 -23.54 3.29
CA ASP A 115 -4.62 -23.96 1.91
C ASP A 115 -5.52 -23.24 0.89
N ASN A 116 -6.82 -23.09 1.18
CA ASN A 116 -7.75 -22.39 0.28
C ASN A 116 -7.42 -20.89 0.19
N LEU A 117 -7.04 -20.29 1.32
CA LEU A 117 -6.62 -18.89 1.38
C LEU A 117 -5.32 -18.67 0.59
N LEU A 118 -4.35 -19.58 0.70
CA LEU A 118 -3.13 -19.56 -0.12
C LEU A 118 -3.45 -19.67 -1.60
N ALA A 119 -4.35 -20.59 -1.97
CA ALA A 119 -4.75 -20.77 -3.35
C ALA A 119 -5.39 -19.50 -3.94
N LYS A 120 -6.34 -18.90 -3.23
CA LYS A 120 -6.98 -17.65 -3.63
C LYS A 120 -6.01 -16.49 -3.71
N ALA A 121 -5.08 -16.38 -2.76
CA ALA A 121 -4.07 -15.34 -2.79
C ALA A 121 -3.18 -15.46 -4.03
N THR A 122 -2.75 -16.68 -4.38
CA THR A 122 -1.99 -16.94 -5.60
C THR A 122 -2.79 -16.62 -6.86
N ILE A 123 -4.03 -17.08 -6.98
CA ILE A 123 -4.90 -16.79 -8.13
C ILE A 123 -5.11 -15.28 -8.28
N HIS A 124 -5.38 -14.58 -7.18
CA HIS A 124 -5.53 -13.13 -7.17
C HIS A 124 -4.27 -12.40 -7.66
N GLN A 125 -3.08 -12.85 -7.25
CA GLN A 125 -1.82 -12.28 -7.74
C GLN A 125 -1.65 -12.50 -9.26
N LEU A 126 -2.09 -13.64 -9.78
CA LEU A 126 -2.05 -13.90 -11.23
C LEU A 126 -3.02 -13.03 -12.01
N ASP A 127 -4.24 -12.82 -11.49
CA ASP A 127 -5.27 -12.00 -12.15
C ASP A 127 -4.95 -10.50 -12.15
N ASN A 128 -4.14 -10.04 -11.18
CA ASN A 128 -3.72 -8.63 -11.05
C ASN A 128 -2.23 -8.45 -11.38
N SER A 129 -1.73 -9.19 -12.37
CA SER A 129 -0.30 -9.19 -12.73
C SER A 129 0.24 -7.85 -13.23
N ASN A 130 -0.65 -6.97 -13.70
CA ASN A 130 -0.32 -5.58 -14.06
C ASN A 130 0.10 -4.74 -12.84
N ASP A 131 -0.47 -5.05 -11.67
CA ASP A 131 -0.22 -4.34 -10.41
C ASP A 131 0.79 -5.10 -9.54
N ILE A 132 0.80 -6.44 -9.62
CA ILE A 132 1.67 -7.32 -8.84
C ILE A 132 2.53 -8.15 -9.81
N PRO A 133 3.82 -7.81 -10.00
CA PRO A 133 4.69 -8.56 -10.87
C PRO A 133 4.75 -10.04 -10.50
N HIS A 134 4.78 -10.94 -11.49
CA HIS A 134 4.92 -12.38 -11.24
C HIS A 134 6.20 -12.74 -10.48
N LEU A 135 7.25 -11.93 -10.59
CA LEU A 135 8.50 -12.08 -9.82
C LEU A 135 8.30 -11.85 -8.32
N SER A 136 7.22 -11.19 -7.92
CA SER A 136 6.84 -10.97 -6.52
C SER A 136 6.03 -12.14 -5.96
N ASN A 137 5.66 -13.14 -6.77
CA ASN A 137 4.98 -14.33 -6.29
C ASN A 137 6.00 -15.33 -5.72
N PRO A 138 6.04 -15.56 -4.40
CA PRO A 138 7.11 -16.31 -3.79
C PRO A 138 7.01 -17.82 -4.06
N MET A 139 5.84 -18.32 -4.51
CA MET A 139 5.71 -19.69 -5.01
C MET A 139 6.39 -19.87 -6.36
N ILE A 140 6.19 -18.92 -7.30
CA ILE A 140 6.81 -18.95 -8.62
C ILE A 140 8.34 -18.94 -8.47
N VAL A 141 8.85 -18.04 -7.62
CA VAL A 141 10.30 -17.95 -7.34
C VAL A 141 10.80 -19.24 -6.67
N ALA A 142 10.04 -19.83 -5.73
CA ALA A 142 10.44 -21.09 -5.10
C ALA A 142 10.57 -22.25 -6.08
N VAL A 143 9.62 -22.38 -7.02
CA VAL A 143 9.67 -23.39 -8.11
C VAL A 143 10.90 -23.17 -9.00
N TYR A 144 11.21 -21.91 -9.29
CA TYR A 144 12.38 -21.53 -10.06
C TYR A 144 13.68 -21.93 -9.35
N LEU A 145 13.86 -21.52 -8.10
CA LEU A 145 15.05 -21.81 -7.31
C LEU A 145 15.26 -23.32 -7.14
N LYS A 146 14.18 -24.09 -6.94
CA LYS A 146 14.23 -25.55 -6.88
C LYS A 146 14.71 -26.15 -8.21
N THR A 147 14.18 -25.68 -9.34
CA THR A 147 14.60 -26.14 -10.68
C THR A 147 16.05 -25.76 -10.95
N ARG A 148 16.47 -24.55 -10.57
CA ARG A 148 17.85 -24.06 -10.73
C ARG A 148 18.85 -24.89 -9.93
N ALA A 149 18.55 -25.21 -8.66
CA ALA A 149 19.41 -26.06 -7.84
C ALA A 149 19.62 -27.45 -8.46
N GLU A 150 18.56 -28.03 -9.04
CA GLU A 150 18.62 -29.29 -9.78
C GLU A 150 19.53 -29.19 -11.02
N VAL A 151 19.43 -28.08 -11.77
CA VAL A 151 20.28 -27.83 -12.96
C VAL A 151 21.76 -27.67 -12.61
N LEU A 152 22.06 -26.97 -11.51
CA LEU A 152 23.43 -26.71 -11.07
C LEU A 152 24.07 -27.91 -10.36
N GLY A 153 23.28 -28.94 -10.02
CA GLY A 153 23.73 -30.07 -9.22
C GLY A 153 24.15 -29.65 -7.80
N GLU A 154 23.60 -28.55 -7.30
CA GLU A 154 23.78 -28.08 -5.92
C GLU A 154 23.05 -29.02 -4.95
N GLU A 155 23.34 -28.90 -3.64
CA GLU A 155 22.50 -29.57 -2.65
C GLU A 155 21.04 -29.18 -2.87
N ALA A 156 20.15 -30.17 -2.94
CA ALA A 156 18.75 -29.94 -3.21
C ALA A 156 18.20 -28.90 -2.23
N LEU A 157 17.65 -27.81 -2.76
CA LEU A 157 17.02 -26.77 -1.97
C LEU A 157 16.00 -27.45 -1.03
N THR A 158 16.09 -27.15 0.27
CA THR A 158 15.21 -27.76 1.26
C THR A 158 14.16 -26.77 1.73
N ARG A 159 13.14 -27.29 2.42
CA ARG A 159 12.14 -26.45 3.09
C ARG A 159 12.76 -25.50 4.12
N GLU A 160 13.91 -25.83 4.69
CA GLU A 160 14.58 -25.00 5.70
C GLU A 160 15.37 -23.86 5.07
N THR A 161 15.94 -24.05 3.88
CA THR A 161 16.80 -23.07 3.21
C THR A 161 16.08 -22.20 2.18
N ILE A 162 14.82 -22.52 1.85
CA ILE A 162 14.04 -21.78 0.84
C ILE A 162 13.88 -20.28 1.17
N HIS A 163 13.68 -19.93 2.44
CA HIS A 163 13.50 -18.52 2.82
C HIS A 163 14.76 -17.70 2.60
N ASP A 164 15.92 -18.25 2.95
CA ASP A 164 17.21 -17.60 2.72
C ASP A 164 17.44 -17.42 1.21
N ALA A 165 17.15 -18.46 0.41
CA ALA A 165 17.29 -18.40 -1.05
C ALA A 165 16.32 -17.40 -1.71
N LEU A 166 15.10 -17.24 -1.17
CA LEU A 166 14.13 -16.23 -1.62
C LEU A 166 14.61 -14.81 -1.30
N ASN A 167 15.13 -14.58 -0.09
CA ASN A 167 15.70 -13.28 0.27
C ASN A 167 16.88 -12.91 -0.63
N ASP A 168 17.78 -13.87 -0.90
CA ASP A 168 18.90 -13.68 -1.82
C ASP A 168 18.43 -13.37 -3.25
N TYR A 169 17.33 -13.99 -3.69
CA TYR A 169 16.71 -13.66 -4.98
C TYR A 169 16.12 -12.25 -4.99
N GLU A 170 15.43 -11.84 -3.93
CA GLU A 170 14.83 -10.51 -3.81
C GLU A 170 15.88 -9.39 -3.84
N VAL A 171 17.03 -9.60 -3.20
CA VAL A 171 18.19 -8.70 -3.30
C VAL A 171 18.65 -8.57 -4.76
N ARG A 172 18.89 -9.70 -5.45
CA ARG A 172 19.32 -9.71 -6.86
C ARG A 172 18.28 -9.10 -7.80
N ASN A 173 16.99 -9.28 -7.50
CA ASN A 173 15.90 -8.65 -8.24
C ASN A 173 15.91 -7.13 -8.05
N SER A 174 16.14 -6.65 -6.83
CA SER A 174 16.23 -5.23 -6.52
C SER A 174 17.43 -4.58 -7.22
N GLU A 175 18.61 -5.22 -7.16
CA GLU A 175 19.82 -4.78 -7.87
C GLU A 175 19.60 -4.70 -9.39
N LEU A 176 18.86 -5.65 -9.98
CA LEU A 176 18.52 -5.61 -11.40
C LEU A 176 17.58 -4.44 -11.73
N ILE A 177 16.58 -4.18 -10.90
CA ILE A 177 15.65 -3.05 -11.09
C ILE A 177 16.42 -1.73 -11.08
N GLU A 178 17.34 -1.56 -10.12
CA GLU A 178 18.25 -0.41 -10.06
C GLU A 178 19.09 -0.31 -11.34
N LEU A 179 19.72 -1.40 -11.77
CA LEU A 179 20.55 -1.42 -12.97
C LEU A 179 19.76 -1.11 -14.26
N ILE A 180 18.53 -1.58 -14.37
CA ILE A 180 17.62 -1.26 -15.50
C ILE A 180 17.23 0.22 -15.45
N SER A 181 17.01 0.79 -14.26
CA SER A 181 16.69 2.22 -14.11
C SER A 181 17.87 3.11 -14.51
N GLU A 182 19.10 2.66 -14.30
CA GLU A 182 20.33 3.39 -14.68
C GLU A 182 20.68 3.23 -16.17
N SER A 183 20.26 2.15 -16.83
CA SER A 183 20.59 1.88 -18.25
C SER A 183 19.51 1.05 -18.98
N PRO A 184 18.35 1.65 -19.32
CA PRO A 184 17.17 0.93 -19.82
C PRO A 184 17.37 0.22 -21.17
N SER A 185 18.29 0.72 -22.00
CA SER A 185 18.40 0.34 -23.41
C SER A 185 19.25 -0.92 -23.64
N GLU A 186 20.25 -1.18 -22.79
CA GLU A 186 21.26 -2.22 -23.04
C GLU A 186 20.84 -3.61 -22.55
N LEU A 187 20.00 -3.69 -21.51
CA LEU A 187 19.66 -4.95 -20.84
C LEU A 187 18.37 -5.61 -21.33
N ILE A 188 17.37 -4.82 -21.76
CA ILE A 188 16.06 -5.35 -22.18
C ILE A 188 16.09 -5.80 -23.65
N TYR A 189 16.84 -5.09 -24.49
CA TYR A 189 16.76 -5.23 -25.95
C TYR A 189 18.08 -5.71 -26.59
N GLY A 190 19.20 -5.67 -25.88
CA GLY A 190 20.52 -5.94 -26.43
C GLY A 190 21.02 -4.84 -27.38
N PRO A 191 22.32 -4.83 -27.74
CA PRO A 191 22.97 -3.71 -28.42
C PRO A 191 22.48 -3.40 -29.85
N GLU A 192 21.60 -4.22 -30.43
CA GLU A 192 21.15 -4.09 -31.82
C GLU A 192 19.62 -4.02 -32.03
N ALA A 193 18.76 -4.06 -30.99
CA ALA A 193 17.32 -3.99 -31.27
C ALA A 193 16.88 -2.55 -31.58
N LYS A 194 16.39 -2.36 -32.81
CA LYS A 194 15.57 -1.21 -33.17
C LYS A 194 14.25 -1.27 -32.42
N ILE A 195 13.94 -0.21 -31.68
CA ILE A 195 12.63 0.05 -31.09
C ILE A 195 11.56 -0.15 -32.17
N PRO A 196 10.60 -1.08 -32.02
CA PRO A 196 9.44 -1.14 -32.91
C PRO A 196 8.60 0.11 -32.62
N GLY A 197 8.66 1.10 -33.51
CA GLY A 197 7.87 2.34 -33.39
C GLY A 197 8.55 3.62 -33.86
N SER A 198 9.86 3.61 -34.14
CA SER A 198 10.52 4.80 -34.70
C SER A 198 10.29 4.90 -36.23
N ALA A 199 9.09 5.33 -36.60
CA ALA A 199 8.80 5.88 -37.91
C ALA A 199 7.99 7.17 -37.74
N ALA A 200 8.72 8.28 -37.74
CA ALA A 200 8.34 9.63 -38.11
C ALA A 200 6.84 9.93 -38.26
N SER A 201 6.24 10.59 -37.26
CA SER A 201 5.25 11.62 -37.52
C SER A 201 5.27 12.62 -36.37
N GLY A 202 5.54 13.88 -36.72
CA GLY A 202 5.73 14.96 -35.76
C GLY A 202 4.46 15.31 -35.02
N ILE A 203 4.54 15.24 -33.68
CA ILE A 203 3.74 16.03 -32.76
C ILE A 203 4.73 16.50 -31.68
N GLU A 204 4.61 17.78 -31.34
CA GLU A 204 5.55 18.58 -30.57
C GLU A 204 5.87 18.00 -29.19
N GLU A 205 7.13 18.20 -28.79
CA GLU A 205 7.70 17.90 -27.48
C GLU A 205 6.88 18.47 -26.32
N GLU A 206 6.49 17.61 -25.37
CA GLU A 206 6.70 17.96 -23.96
C GLU A 206 7.67 16.94 -23.36
N ALA A 207 8.81 17.47 -22.92
CA ALA A 207 9.88 16.73 -22.32
C ALA A 207 9.47 16.25 -20.91
N THR A 208 9.45 14.94 -20.71
CA THR A 208 9.45 14.34 -19.38
C THR A 208 10.80 13.68 -19.17
N THR A 209 11.72 14.41 -18.54
CA THR A 209 12.99 13.91 -18.01
C THR A 209 12.83 13.45 -16.56
N ASP A 210 13.28 12.22 -16.33
CA ASP A 210 13.87 11.61 -15.13
C ASP A 210 13.17 11.66 -13.75
N SER A 211 12.91 10.44 -13.28
CA SER A 211 13.53 9.84 -12.08
C SER A 211 13.86 10.76 -10.92
N GLU A 212 12.96 10.76 -9.95
CA GLU A 212 13.26 10.67 -8.52
C GLU A 212 12.06 9.90 -7.93
N SER A 213 12.22 9.26 -6.78
CA SER A 213 11.06 8.91 -5.95
C SER A 213 10.07 10.07 -6.00
N GLU A 214 8.92 9.89 -6.64
CA GLU A 214 7.80 10.75 -6.32
C GLU A 214 7.43 10.36 -4.87
N GLU A 215 8.12 10.93 -3.89
CA GLU A 215 7.39 11.88 -3.05
C GLU A 215 6.69 12.77 -4.07
N VAL A 216 5.51 12.34 -4.53
CA VAL A 216 4.57 13.21 -5.18
C VAL A 216 4.60 14.38 -4.22
N ILE A 217 5.12 15.53 -4.64
CA ILE A 217 4.92 16.76 -3.89
C ILE A 217 3.41 16.94 -4.00
N ARG A 218 2.69 16.20 -3.16
CA ARG A 218 1.24 16.15 -3.12
C ARG A 218 0.95 17.55 -2.66
N VAL A 219 0.49 18.34 -3.60
CA VAL A 219 -0.12 19.62 -3.28
C VAL A 219 -1.15 19.28 -2.21
N PRO A 220 -0.97 19.79 -0.97
CA PRO A 220 -1.87 19.46 0.12
C PRO A 220 -3.30 19.64 -0.37
N PRO A 221 -4.22 18.70 -0.08
CA PRO A 221 -5.58 18.76 -0.60
C PRO A 221 -6.24 20.11 -0.30
N ILE A 222 -5.79 20.76 0.78
CA ILE A 222 -6.10 22.13 1.14
C ILE A 222 -4.88 22.81 1.80
N SER A 223 -4.76 24.14 1.70
CA SER A 223 -3.63 24.87 2.31
C SER A 223 -3.78 25.02 3.82
N GLU A 224 -2.65 25.04 4.53
CA GLU A 224 -2.60 25.24 6.00
C GLU A 224 -3.26 26.56 6.43
N GLU A 225 -3.16 27.62 5.62
CA GLU A 225 -3.79 28.92 5.90
C GLU A 225 -5.32 28.80 5.97
N VAL A 226 -5.92 27.99 5.11
CA VAL A 226 -7.37 27.76 5.09
C VAL A 226 -7.80 26.94 6.31
N LEU A 227 -7.01 25.93 6.71
CA LEU A 227 -7.26 25.14 7.92
C LEU A 227 -7.13 25.98 9.18
N ALA A 228 -6.09 26.80 9.29
CA ALA A 228 -5.90 27.73 10.41
C ALA A 228 -7.05 28.75 10.49
N SER A 229 -7.45 29.33 9.36
CA SER A 229 -8.57 30.28 9.31
C SER A 229 -9.91 29.62 9.65
N PHE A 230 -10.12 28.37 9.24
CA PHE A 230 -11.30 27.60 9.65
C PHE A 230 -11.30 27.36 11.17
N ARG A 231 -10.19 26.89 11.73
CA ARG A 231 -10.04 26.64 13.17
C ARG A 231 -10.28 27.90 13.99
N GLU A 232 -9.76 29.05 13.55
CA GLU A 232 -9.97 30.35 14.20
C GLU A 232 -11.41 30.87 14.08
N SER A 233 -12.16 30.45 13.06
CA SER A 233 -13.56 30.86 12.88
C SER A 233 -14.53 30.19 13.88
N LEU A 234 -14.11 29.10 14.52
CA LEU A 234 -14.93 28.32 15.43
C LEU A 234 -14.76 28.79 16.87
N ASN A 235 -15.89 29.12 17.53
CA ASN A 235 -15.93 29.42 18.97
C ASN A 235 -16.12 28.15 19.80
N TRP A 236 -15.32 27.11 19.53
CA TRP A 236 -15.40 25.81 20.20
C TRP A 236 -14.41 25.71 21.37
N SER A 237 -14.60 24.71 22.24
CA SER A 237 -13.63 24.44 23.30
C SER A 237 -12.33 23.87 22.71
N GLU A 238 -11.20 24.01 23.40
CA GLU A 238 -9.92 23.40 22.94
C GLU A 238 -10.01 21.86 22.84
N GLU A 239 -10.91 21.23 23.59
CA GLU A 239 -11.17 19.79 23.49
C GLU A 239 -11.91 19.45 22.19
N ASP A 240 -12.92 20.22 21.83
CA ASP A 240 -13.67 20.06 20.57
C ASP A 240 -12.81 20.42 19.34
N LEU A 241 -11.97 21.46 19.44
CA LEU A 241 -11.03 21.83 18.38
C LEU A 241 -9.96 20.75 18.20
N SER A 242 -9.46 20.16 19.29
CA SER A 242 -8.53 19.03 19.18
C SER A 242 -9.16 17.82 18.51
N ARG A 243 -10.46 17.57 18.75
CA ARG A 243 -11.20 16.48 18.09
C ARG A 243 -11.46 16.77 16.62
N LEU A 244 -11.72 18.03 16.28
CA LEU A 244 -11.82 18.50 14.90
C LEU A 244 -10.52 18.31 14.13
N ASP A 245 -9.39 18.71 14.74
CA ASP A 245 -8.07 18.55 14.14
C ASP A 245 -7.79 17.05 13.87
N GLU A 246 -8.07 16.17 14.83
CA GLU A 246 -7.95 14.70 14.66
C GLU A 246 -8.86 14.14 13.55
N ASP A 247 -10.12 14.60 13.45
CA ASP A 247 -11.04 14.14 12.40
C ASP A 247 -10.61 14.65 10.99
N LEU A 248 -10.08 15.88 10.89
CA LEU A 248 -9.60 16.42 9.62
C LEU A 248 -8.28 15.78 9.17
N GLU A 249 -7.37 15.45 10.08
CA GLU A 249 -6.15 14.69 9.78
C GLU A 249 -6.50 13.34 9.12
N VAL A 250 -7.50 12.61 9.66
CA VAL A 250 -7.94 11.35 9.05
C VAL A 250 -8.46 11.55 7.63
N PHE A 251 -9.21 12.63 7.38
CA PHE A 251 -9.71 12.89 6.04
C PHE A 251 -8.60 13.39 5.09
N LEU A 252 -7.71 14.28 5.51
CA LEU A 252 -6.75 14.94 4.62
C LEU A 252 -5.46 14.14 4.43
N ASP A 253 -5.00 13.46 5.48
CA ASP A 253 -3.68 12.81 5.52
C ASP A 253 -3.78 11.28 5.37
N ASP A 254 -4.79 10.64 5.97
CA ASP A 254 -4.96 9.19 5.88
C ASP A 254 -5.77 8.77 4.65
N PHE A 255 -6.92 9.43 4.40
CA PHE A 255 -7.72 9.17 3.21
C PHE A 255 -7.12 9.79 1.94
N GLN A 256 -6.34 10.86 2.09
CA GLN A 256 -5.59 11.52 1.01
C GLN A 256 -6.43 11.88 -0.24
N PRO A 257 -7.50 12.70 -0.09
CA PRO A 257 -8.36 13.10 -1.19
C PRO A 257 -7.58 13.92 -2.22
N PRO A 258 -8.11 14.06 -3.45
CA PRO A 258 -7.53 14.98 -4.43
C PRO A 258 -7.61 16.42 -3.95
N VAL A 259 -7.07 17.37 -4.71
CA VAL A 259 -7.16 18.80 -4.37
C VAL A 259 -8.63 19.24 -4.24
N TYR A 260 -8.92 20.18 -3.34
CA TYR A 260 -10.30 20.54 -2.97
C TYR A 260 -11.19 21.01 -4.14
N GLN A 261 -10.60 21.44 -5.25
CA GLN A 261 -11.31 21.80 -6.49
C GLN A 261 -11.94 20.59 -7.21
N GLU A 262 -11.49 19.38 -6.91
CA GLU A 262 -11.98 18.13 -7.50
C GLU A 262 -12.93 17.37 -6.58
N TRP A 263 -13.18 17.88 -5.38
CA TRP A 263 -14.08 17.21 -4.45
C TRP A 263 -15.50 17.16 -5.02
N THR A 264 -16.20 16.06 -4.70
CA THR A 264 -17.61 15.87 -5.02
C THR A 264 -18.37 15.41 -3.78
N PRO A 265 -19.70 15.57 -3.72
CA PRO A 265 -20.50 14.99 -2.65
C PRO A 265 -20.30 13.47 -2.52
N ASP A 266 -20.15 12.77 -3.64
CA ASP A 266 -19.91 11.32 -3.69
C ASP A 266 -18.58 10.93 -3.05
N LEU A 267 -17.52 11.74 -3.22
CA LEU A 267 -16.23 11.53 -2.55
C LEU A 267 -16.37 11.57 -1.02
N ILE A 268 -17.15 12.53 -0.52
CA ILE A 268 -17.41 12.66 0.92
C ILE A 268 -18.24 11.49 1.43
N ASP A 269 -19.24 11.05 0.67
CA ASP A 269 -20.07 9.89 1.00
C ASP A 269 -19.27 8.58 0.97
N GLU A 270 -18.35 8.43 0.01
CA GLU A 270 -17.43 7.30 -0.08
C GLU A 270 -16.46 7.28 1.11
N PHE A 271 -15.88 8.42 1.47
CA PHE A 271 -15.05 8.53 2.65
C PHE A 271 -15.80 8.11 3.91
N ILE A 272 -16.94 8.75 4.21
CA ILE A 272 -17.63 8.53 5.50
C ILE A 272 -18.26 7.14 5.59
N ASN A 273 -18.91 6.64 4.53
CA ASN A 273 -19.69 5.41 4.62
C ASN A 273 -18.90 4.15 4.25
N LYS A 274 -17.83 4.28 3.46
CA LYS A 274 -17.01 3.12 3.05
C LYS A 274 -15.64 3.16 3.70
N TRP A 275 -14.82 4.16 3.37
CA TRP A 275 -13.41 4.15 3.76
C TRP A 275 -13.27 4.27 5.28
N PHE A 276 -13.90 5.27 5.91
CA PHE A 276 -13.79 5.52 7.34
C PHE A 276 -14.34 4.34 8.15
N VAL A 277 -15.48 3.76 7.73
CA VAL A 277 -16.04 2.56 8.37
C VAL A 277 -15.13 1.34 8.23
N ARG A 278 -14.51 1.15 7.06
CA ARG A 278 -13.70 -0.04 6.76
C ARG A 278 -12.28 0.03 7.34
N GLU A 279 -11.63 1.19 7.22
CA GLU A 279 -10.23 1.39 7.55
C GLU A 279 -10.04 1.91 8.98
N ALA A 280 -10.89 2.85 9.43
CA ALA A 280 -10.77 3.43 10.78
C ALA A 280 -11.61 2.70 11.85
N ASN A 281 -12.59 1.88 11.43
CA ASN A 281 -13.51 1.13 12.29
C ASN A 281 -14.02 1.96 13.51
N PRO A 282 -14.67 3.10 13.25
CA PRO A 282 -15.05 4.08 14.26
C PRO A 282 -16.16 3.56 15.18
N LEU A 283 -16.18 4.05 16.43
CA LEU A 283 -17.38 3.94 17.26
C LEU A 283 -18.47 4.88 16.72
N GLU A 284 -19.73 4.67 17.13
CA GLU A 284 -20.84 5.55 16.74
C GLU A 284 -20.58 7.02 17.11
N GLU A 285 -19.92 7.27 18.25
CA GLU A 285 -19.55 8.61 18.69
C GLU A 285 -18.49 9.26 17.79
N ASP A 286 -17.55 8.47 17.25
CA ASP A 286 -16.50 8.94 16.34
C ASP A 286 -17.07 9.21 14.96
N LEU A 287 -17.99 8.36 14.50
CA LEU A 287 -18.71 8.55 13.25
C LEU A 287 -19.61 9.81 13.32
N ALA A 288 -20.29 10.03 14.45
CA ALA A 288 -21.07 11.25 14.68
C ALA A 288 -20.18 12.50 14.72
N SER A 289 -19.00 12.41 15.35
CA SER A 289 -18.00 13.48 15.37
C SER A 289 -17.52 13.82 13.97
N MET A 290 -17.06 12.82 13.21
CA MET A 290 -16.56 12.98 11.85
C MET A 290 -17.62 13.65 10.96
N ARG A 291 -18.86 13.16 10.98
CA ARG A 291 -19.97 13.76 10.22
C ARG A 291 -20.22 15.21 10.60
N LYS A 292 -20.23 15.53 11.90
CA LYS A 292 -20.42 16.89 12.37
C LYS A 292 -19.27 17.78 11.91
N ASN A 293 -18.03 17.36 12.12
CA ASN A 293 -16.84 18.13 11.85
C ASN A 293 -16.65 18.38 10.34
N MET A 294 -16.84 17.35 9.52
CA MET A 294 -16.81 17.48 8.06
C MET A 294 -17.89 18.41 7.54
N LEU A 295 -19.09 18.39 8.14
CA LEU A 295 -20.14 19.33 7.79
C LEU A 295 -19.73 20.78 8.05
N TYR A 296 -19.19 21.08 9.24
CA TYR A 296 -18.76 22.44 9.57
C TYR A 296 -17.64 22.92 8.64
N PHE A 297 -16.71 22.02 8.31
CA PHE A 297 -15.64 22.30 7.39
C PHE A 297 -16.14 22.60 5.97
N LEU A 298 -17.01 21.76 5.41
CA LEU A 298 -17.60 22.01 4.09
C LEU A 298 -18.46 23.29 4.05
N ARG A 299 -19.17 23.61 5.14
CA ARG A 299 -19.88 24.91 5.24
C ARG A 299 -18.93 26.09 5.18
N TYR A 300 -17.83 26.04 5.92
CA TYR A 300 -16.82 27.08 5.89
C TYR A 300 -16.21 27.24 4.49
N LEU A 301 -15.86 26.14 3.82
CA LEU A 301 -15.33 26.18 2.45
C LEU A 301 -16.34 26.74 1.45
N ARG A 302 -17.64 26.45 1.63
CA ARG A 302 -18.72 27.06 0.85
C ARG A 302 -18.80 28.57 1.05
N GLU A 303 -18.78 29.03 2.31
CA GLU A 303 -18.83 30.46 2.64
C GLU A 303 -17.65 31.23 2.06
N LYS A 304 -16.47 30.59 1.98
CA LYS A 304 -15.27 31.14 1.34
C LYS A 304 -15.24 30.98 -0.18
N SER A 305 -16.28 30.40 -0.78
CA SER A 305 -16.34 30.09 -2.22
C SER A 305 -15.17 29.22 -2.71
N LEU A 306 -14.68 28.34 -1.84
CA LEU A 306 -13.61 27.40 -2.13
C LEU A 306 -14.17 26.05 -2.62
N LEU A 307 -15.41 25.70 -2.29
CA LEU A 307 -15.98 24.44 -2.79
C LEU A 307 -16.32 24.46 -4.28
N PRO A 308 -16.13 23.34 -4.99
CA PRO A 308 -16.57 23.17 -6.37
C PRO A 308 -18.07 23.40 -6.54
N SER A 309 -18.48 23.91 -7.70
CA SER A 309 -19.87 24.21 -8.03
C SER A 309 -20.79 22.99 -8.02
N CYS A 310 -20.25 21.77 -8.19
CA CYS A 310 -20.98 20.51 -8.10
C CYS A 310 -21.56 20.24 -6.70
N PHE A 311 -21.07 20.91 -5.65
CA PHE A 311 -21.65 20.84 -4.31
C PHE A 311 -22.96 21.63 -4.16
N GLY A 312 -23.29 22.55 -5.07
CA GLY A 312 -24.55 23.31 -5.13
C GLY A 312 -25.25 23.55 -3.79
N ASP A 313 -26.56 23.27 -3.73
CA ASP A 313 -27.32 23.11 -2.48
C ASP A 313 -27.29 21.66 -1.96
N THR A 314 -26.75 20.74 -2.76
CA THR A 314 -26.69 19.31 -2.49
C THR A 314 -25.71 19.03 -1.34
N ARG A 315 -26.26 18.57 -0.22
CA ARG A 315 -25.49 18.09 0.92
C ARG A 315 -25.12 16.62 0.66
N PRO A 316 -23.88 16.17 0.97
CA PRO A 316 -23.56 14.75 0.95
C PRO A 316 -24.55 13.97 1.82
N ALA A 317 -25.06 12.83 1.33
CA ALA A 317 -26.10 12.06 2.00
C ALA A 317 -25.62 11.54 3.38
N SER A 318 -24.33 11.22 3.47
CA SER A 318 -23.64 10.84 4.72
C SER A 318 -23.69 11.90 5.81
N LEU A 319 -23.97 13.16 5.47
CA LEU A 319 -24.03 14.29 6.39
C LEU A 319 -25.47 14.72 6.71
N GLU A 320 -26.47 14.02 6.20
CA GLU A 320 -27.87 14.24 6.56
C GLU A 320 -28.12 13.93 8.04
N GLY A 321 -28.81 14.82 8.75
CA GLY A 321 -29.08 14.69 10.18
C GLY A 321 -27.94 15.08 11.12
N ALA A 322 -26.73 15.38 10.62
CA ALA A 322 -25.66 15.94 11.43
C ALA A 322 -25.95 17.43 11.77
N THR A 323 -25.95 17.77 13.06
CA THR A 323 -26.18 19.13 13.59
C THR A 323 -25.05 19.60 14.49
#